data_AF-A0A6P4YPE2-F1
#
_entry.id   AF-A0A6P4YPE2-F1
#
_cell.length_a   1.000
_cell.length_b   1.000
_cell.length_c   1.000
_cell.angle_alpha   90.00
_cell.angle_beta   90.00
_cell.angle_gamma   90.00
#
_symmetry.space_group_name_H-M   'P 1'
#
loop_
_entity.id
_entity.type
_entity.pdbx_description
1 polymer ?
#
loop_
_entity_poly.entity_id
_entity_poly.type
_entity_poly.pdbx_seq_one_letter_code
_entity_poly.pdbx_strand_id
1 'polypeptide(L)'
;MSLLLHRVGNLIGHKTSKLSSIRPQYITGRQVCPPVCVLSAGLKNFPIPKNYDHVEIPEQSKLKFYQRVPDLVKHVREPRGIKMLRGPADPEQSVLIGKQYGIKALSPGLMRWGHFEMIRLTINRRMDTKTMWAKWRIEAPYKPITKKGQGHRMGGGKGAIDHYVTPIKQDRIVVEMGGKMDFEVVYPMLREIAQKLPFEAKPVSQEMLDEEEKEEKWREENNQNEFTFEDVVKKNMMGCSKYISKYDSQWFAKYK
;
A
#
# COMPACT_ATOMS: atom_id res chain seq x y z
N MET A 1 -26.64 -37.87 62.78
CA MET A 1 -25.59 -38.88 62.54
C MET A 1 -24.43 -38.21 61.80
N SER A 2 -23.28 -38.15 62.46
CA SER A 2 -21.88 -38.13 61.93
C SER A 2 -21.57 -37.27 60.68
N LEU A 3 -21.03 -36.04 60.79
CA LEU A 3 -19.64 -35.61 61.07
C LEU A 3 -18.75 -35.45 59.82
N LEU A 4 -18.14 -34.23 59.71
CA LEU A 4 -16.78 -33.91 59.24
C LEU A 4 -16.49 -34.05 57.72
N LEU A 5 -15.83 -33.12 56.97
CA LEU A 5 -14.77 -32.15 57.27
C LEU A 5 -14.69 -30.97 56.26
N HIS A 6 -14.52 -29.77 56.83
CA HIS A 6 -13.73 -28.58 56.46
C HIS A 6 -13.11 -28.29 55.07
N ARG A 7 -13.37 -27.04 54.63
CA ARG A 7 -12.49 -26.13 53.86
C ARG A 7 -11.09 -26.00 54.48
N VAL A 8 -10.02 -25.97 53.66
CA VAL A 8 -8.83 -25.08 53.81
C VAL A 8 -8.16 -24.91 52.42
N GLY A 9 -7.83 -23.67 52.03
CA GLY A 9 -6.99 -23.38 50.86
C GLY A 9 -5.51 -23.25 51.23
N ASN A 10 -4.60 -23.26 50.25
CA ASN A 10 -3.28 -22.66 50.45
C ASN A 10 -2.58 -22.25 49.14
N LEU A 11 -1.96 -21.07 49.22
CA LEU A 11 -1.05 -20.42 48.28
C LEU A 11 0.39 -20.94 48.47
N ILE A 12 1.30 -20.46 47.58
CA ILE A 12 2.79 -20.55 47.63
C ILE A 12 3.31 -21.89 47.07
N GLY A 13 4.30 -22.01 46.18
CA GLY A 13 5.28 -21.13 45.54
C GLY A 13 6.54 -21.98 45.25
N HIS A 14 7.31 -21.62 44.21
CA HIS A 14 8.74 -21.92 43.92
C HIS A 14 9.13 -22.74 42.66
N LYS A 15 9.85 -22.01 41.78
CA LYS A 15 11.18 -22.26 41.19
C LYS A 15 11.53 -23.62 40.53
N THR A 16 11.84 -23.51 39.23
CA THR A 16 13.01 -24.01 38.48
C THR A 16 13.38 -25.50 38.49
N SER A 17 13.51 -26.08 37.29
CA SER A 17 14.66 -26.94 36.96
C SER A 17 14.85 -27.06 35.44
N LYS A 18 16.04 -26.64 34.98
CA LYS A 18 16.62 -27.03 33.69
C LYS A 18 16.85 -28.54 33.70
N LEU A 19 16.52 -29.23 32.60
CA LEU A 19 17.07 -30.55 32.29
C LEU A 19 17.55 -30.55 30.84
N SER A 20 18.88 -30.49 30.72
CA SER A 20 19.68 -30.69 29.52
C SER A 20 19.59 -32.13 29.05
N SER A 21 19.21 -32.35 27.80
CA SER A 21 19.32 -33.66 27.14
C SER A 21 20.76 -33.87 26.66
N ILE A 22 21.46 -34.77 27.35
CA ILE A 22 22.77 -35.30 26.99
C ILE A 22 22.54 -36.41 25.96
N ARG A 23 23.14 -36.30 24.76
CA ARG A 23 23.29 -37.43 23.83
C ARG A 23 24.72 -37.97 23.89
N PRO A 24 24.93 -39.30 23.86
CA PRO A 24 26.26 -39.90 23.98
C PRO A 24 26.99 -39.94 22.64
N GLN A 25 28.31 -39.81 22.72
CA GLN A 25 29.27 -39.96 21.63
C GLN A 25 29.62 -41.44 21.43
N TYR A 26 29.73 -41.88 20.17
CA TYR A 26 30.56 -43.01 19.79
C TYR A 26 31.47 -42.62 18.63
N ILE A 27 32.69 -43.16 18.71
CA ILE A 27 33.94 -42.75 18.06
C ILE A 27 34.12 -43.54 16.77
N THR A 28 34.15 -42.84 15.63
CA THR A 28 34.76 -43.34 14.38
C THR A 28 35.65 -42.25 13.78
N GLY A 29 36.89 -42.17 14.27
CA GLY A 29 38.11 -42.18 13.45
C GLY A 29 38.30 -41.28 12.22
N ARG A 30 37.64 -40.12 12.10
CA ARG A 30 38.16 -39.04 11.23
C ARG A 30 38.14 -37.75 12.02
N GLN A 31 39.31 -37.26 12.43
CA GLN A 31 39.46 -35.91 12.95
C GLN A 31 39.04 -34.94 11.83
N VAL A 32 37.77 -34.55 11.83
CA VAL A 32 37.32 -33.39 11.07
C VAL A 32 37.82 -32.20 11.87
N CYS A 33 38.96 -31.64 11.47
CA CYS A 33 39.41 -30.36 12.01
C CYS A 33 38.21 -29.40 11.99
N PRO A 34 37.90 -28.68 13.09
CA PRO A 34 36.89 -27.63 13.02
C PRO A 34 37.27 -26.73 11.83
N PRO A 35 36.33 -26.34 10.96
CA PRO A 35 36.66 -25.50 9.82
C PRO A 35 37.42 -24.29 10.38
N VAL A 36 38.68 -24.15 9.95
CA VAL A 36 39.52 -23.01 10.32
C VAL A 36 38.68 -21.79 9.97
N CYS A 37 38.28 -21.03 10.99
CA CYS A 37 37.57 -19.77 10.77
C CYS A 37 38.61 -18.82 10.20
N VAL A 38 38.83 -18.89 8.88
CA VAL A 38 39.73 -17.99 8.17
C VAL A 38 39.12 -16.62 8.34
N LEU A 39 39.73 -15.79 9.20
CA LEU A 39 39.42 -14.38 9.28
C LEU A 39 39.90 -13.75 7.97
N SER A 40 39.09 -13.89 6.93
CA SER A 40 39.30 -13.18 5.66
C SER A 40 39.00 -11.71 5.94
N ALA A 41 40.05 -10.92 6.15
CA ALA A 41 39.98 -9.47 6.19
C ALA A 41 39.76 -8.97 4.74
N GLY A 42 38.54 -9.13 4.23
CA GLY A 42 38.15 -8.58 2.93
C GLY A 42 38.21 -7.05 2.95
N LEU A 43 38.73 -6.45 1.88
CA LEU A 43 38.64 -5.01 1.67
C LEU A 43 37.16 -4.60 1.65
N LYS A 44 36.79 -3.60 2.46
CA LYS A 44 35.43 -3.06 2.46
C LYS A 44 35.22 -2.27 1.17
N ASN A 45 34.34 -2.76 0.29
CA ASN A 45 33.90 -2.03 -0.89
C ASN A 45 32.79 -1.06 -0.48
N PHE A 46 33.14 0.21 -0.28
CA PHE A 46 32.16 1.27 -0.05
C PHE A 46 31.63 1.77 -1.40
N PRO A 47 30.32 1.65 -1.67
CA PRO A 47 29.76 2.20 -2.90
C PRO A 47 29.90 3.72 -2.88
N ILE A 48 30.06 4.29 -4.08
CA ILE A 48 30.09 5.74 -4.25
C ILE A 48 28.71 6.29 -3.80
N PRO A 49 28.66 7.34 -2.96
CA PRO A 49 27.39 7.91 -2.53
C PRO A 49 26.64 8.51 -3.72
N LYS A 50 25.30 8.40 -3.71
CA LYS A 50 24.47 8.98 -4.77
C LYS A 50 24.54 10.50 -4.77
N ASN A 51 24.58 11.09 -5.96
CA ASN A 51 24.57 12.54 -6.14
C ASN A 51 23.14 13.07 -6.29
N TYR A 52 22.79 14.10 -5.51
CA TYR A 52 21.45 14.74 -5.48
C TYR A 52 21.47 16.22 -5.89
N ASP A 53 22.51 16.68 -6.58
CA ASP A 53 22.68 18.11 -6.92
C ASP A 53 21.63 18.60 -7.91
N HIS A 54 21.10 17.70 -8.74
CA HIS A 54 20.01 17.96 -9.69
C HIS A 54 18.63 18.11 -9.03
N VAL A 55 18.51 17.83 -7.72
CA VAL A 55 17.22 17.84 -7.01
C VAL A 55 17.00 19.20 -6.36
N GLU A 56 16.12 19.99 -6.95
CA GLU A 56 15.65 21.24 -6.38
C GLU A 56 14.50 21.02 -5.39
N ILE A 57 14.57 21.69 -4.24
CA ILE A 57 13.55 21.59 -3.20
C ILE A 57 12.64 22.81 -3.32
N PRO A 58 11.31 22.60 -3.48
CA PRO A 58 10.37 23.71 -3.56
C PRO A 58 10.28 24.46 -2.23
N GLU A 59 9.93 25.74 -2.29
CA GLU A 59 9.74 26.60 -1.11
C GLU A 59 8.73 26.01 -0.11
N GLN A 60 7.64 25.44 -0.62
CA GLN A 60 6.64 24.72 0.17
C GLN A 60 6.91 23.22 0.11
N SER A 61 7.66 22.71 1.08
CA SER A 61 7.99 21.29 1.18
C SER A 61 6.93 20.44 1.89
N LYS A 62 6.14 21.02 2.80
CA LYS A 62 5.13 20.29 3.58
C LYS A 62 3.84 20.07 2.80
N LEU A 63 3.12 18.99 3.12
CA LEU A 63 1.81 18.73 2.54
C LEU A 63 0.78 19.80 2.96
N LYS A 64 0.08 20.35 1.96
CA LYS A 64 -1.05 21.27 2.15
C LYS A 64 -2.15 20.59 2.97
N PHE A 65 -2.79 21.35 3.86
CA PHE A 65 -3.98 20.92 4.56
C PHE A 65 -5.19 20.91 3.61
N TYR A 66 -5.95 19.81 3.60
CA TYR A 66 -7.23 19.73 2.89
C TYR A 66 -8.38 19.86 3.87
N GLN A 67 -9.38 20.65 3.48
CA GLN A 67 -10.60 20.80 4.25
C GLN A 67 -11.48 19.54 4.16
N ARG A 68 -12.33 19.34 5.17
CA ARG A 68 -13.28 18.22 5.22
C ARG A 68 -14.44 18.38 4.23
N VAL A 69 -14.82 19.63 3.99
CA VAL A 69 -15.92 20.04 3.13
C VAL A 69 -15.32 20.96 2.05
N PRO A 70 -15.71 20.82 0.78
CA PRO A 70 -15.27 21.75 -0.26
C PRO A 70 -15.79 23.16 0.01
N ASP A 71 -15.04 24.19 -0.38
CA ASP A 71 -15.43 25.58 -0.18
C ASP A 71 -16.80 25.88 -0.82
N LEU A 72 -17.05 25.31 -2.01
CA LEU A 72 -18.36 25.35 -2.67
C LEU A 72 -19.10 24.02 -2.48
N VAL A 73 -20.17 24.07 -1.68
CA VAL A 73 -21.04 22.92 -1.45
C VAL A 73 -22.00 22.72 -2.62
N LYS A 74 -21.94 21.55 -3.27
CA LYS A 74 -22.92 21.18 -4.29
C LYS A 74 -24.30 20.97 -3.66
N HIS A 75 -25.31 21.66 -4.17
CA HIS A 75 -26.71 21.45 -3.77
C HIS A 75 -27.24 20.08 -4.22
N VAL A 76 -26.80 19.61 -5.39
CA VAL A 76 -27.28 18.35 -5.96
C VAL A 76 -26.66 17.15 -5.25
N ARG A 77 -27.52 16.24 -4.79
CA ARG A 77 -27.10 14.97 -4.17
C ARG A 77 -26.74 13.97 -5.26
N GLU A 78 -25.46 13.88 -5.61
CA GLU A 78 -24.95 12.97 -6.64
C GLU A 78 -25.15 11.48 -6.28
N PRO A 79 -25.44 10.59 -7.26
CA PRO A 79 -25.45 9.14 -7.02
C PRO A 79 -24.04 8.64 -6.61
N ARG A 80 -23.96 7.46 -5.99
CA ARG A 80 -22.69 6.93 -5.46
C ARG A 80 -21.60 6.74 -6.53
N GLY A 81 -21.96 6.58 -7.81
CA GLY A 81 -21.02 6.60 -8.93
C GLY A 81 -19.88 5.59 -8.81
N ILE A 82 -20.20 4.29 -8.71
CA ILE A 82 -19.22 3.19 -8.59
C ILE A 82 -18.29 3.12 -9.81
N LYS A 83 -18.76 3.56 -10.98
CA LYS A 83 -17.98 3.65 -12.22
C LYS A 83 -16.68 4.46 -12.06
N MET A 84 -16.62 5.43 -11.15
CA MET A 84 -15.42 6.24 -10.90
C MET A 84 -14.26 5.45 -10.29
N LEU A 85 -14.55 4.31 -9.67
CA LEU A 85 -13.55 3.43 -9.06
C LEU A 85 -13.06 2.34 -10.03
N ARG A 86 -13.82 2.10 -11.10
CA ARG A 86 -13.59 0.97 -11.99
C ARG A 86 -12.50 1.30 -13.02
N GLY A 87 -11.58 0.36 -13.21
CA GLY A 87 -10.53 0.42 -14.24
C GLY A 87 -9.27 1.16 -13.79
N PRO A 88 -8.31 1.31 -14.72
CA PRO A 88 -7.06 2.02 -14.45
C PRO A 88 -7.25 3.51 -14.25
N ALA A 89 -6.35 4.10 -13.49
CA ALA A 89 -6.10 5.52 -13.47
C ALA A 89 -5.65 6.03 -14.85
N ASP A 90 -5.87 7.31 -15.08
CA ASP A 90 -5.41 7.94 -16.32
C ASP A 90 -3.86 7.92 -16.31
N PRO A 91 -3.19 7.72 -17.47
CA PRO A 91 -1.73 7.52 -17.50
C PRO A 91 -0.94 8.62 -16.78
N GLU A 92 -1.39 9.87 -16.88
CA GLU A 92 -0.78 11.03 -16.20
C GLU A 92 -0.83 10.93 -14.66
N GLN A 93 -1.82 10.23 -14.11
CA GLN A 93 -2.00 10.04 -12.67
C GLN A 93 -1.21 8.84 -12.14
N SER A 94 -0.75 7.96 -13.03
CA SER A 94 0.05 6.78 -12.71
C SER A 94 1.56 7.04 -12.70
N VAL A 95 2.00 8.21 -13.19
CA VAL A 95 3.43 8.60 -13.30
C VAL A 95 3.83 9.61 -12.20
N LEU A 96 5.05 9.45 -11.67
CA LEU A 96 5.67 10.38 -10.72
C LEU A 96 6.17 11.63 -11.46
N ILE A 97 5.72 12.84 -11.05
CA ILE A 97 6.11 14.11 -11.70
C ILE A 97 7.54 14.50 -11.31
N GLY A 98 7.88 14.37 -10.03
CA GLY A 98 9.20 14.57 -9.47
C GLY A 98 10.15 13.38 -9.65
N LYS A 99 9.72 12.30 -10.32
CA LYS A 99 10.54 11.13 -10.70
C LYS A 99 11.38 10.52 -9.58
N GLN A 100 10.88 10.52 -8.35
CA GLN A 100 11.59 9.98 -7.19
C GLN A 100 10.78 8.92 -6.49
N TYR A 101 9.88 9.31 -5.58
CA TYR A 101 9.18 8.37 -4.71
C TYR A 101 7.69 8.70 -4.58
N GLY A 102 6.88 7.69 -4.30
CA GLY A 102 5.46 7.90 -4.05
C GLY A 102 4.73 6.66 -3.54
N ILE A 103 3.41 6.80 -3.37
CA ILE A 103 2.51 5.70 -3.01
C ILE A 103 1.58 5.44 -4.19
N LYS A 104 1.67 4.25 -4.78
CA LYS A 104 0.79 3.77 -5.85
C LYS A 104 -0.32 2.90 -5.28
N ALA A 105 -1.56 3.14 -5.70
CA ALA A 105 -2.71 2.32 -5.34
C ALA A 105 -2.75 1.04 -6.18
N LEU A 106 -2.79 -0.13 -5.56
CA LEU A 106 -2.93 -1.43 -6.24
C LEU A 106 -4.40 -1.82 -6.42
N SER A 107 -5.28 -1.30 -5.58
CA SER A 107 -6.74 -1.52 -5.68
C SER A 107 -7.49 -0.19 -5.58
N PRO A 108 -8.69 -0.12 -6.19
CA PRO A 108 -9.49 1.09 -6.14
C PRO A 108 -10.17 1.26 -4.77
N GLY A 109 -10.38 2.51 -4.36
CA GLY A 109 -11.00 2.80 -3.06
C GLY A 109 -11.50 4.23 -2.89
N LEU A 110 -12.26 4.45 -1.82
CA LEU A 110 -12.77 5.77 -1.45
C LEU A 110 -11.98 6.34 -0.27
N MET A 111 -11.31 7.47 -0.48
CA MET A 111 -10.61 8.18 0.58
C MET A 111 -11.50 9.23 1.25
N ARG A 112 -11.79 9.01 2.52
CA ARG A 112 -12.36 10.02 3.44
C ARG A 112 -11.30 11.01 3.92
N TRP A 113 -11.74 12.19 4.37
CA TRP A 113 -10.89 13.23 4.95
C TRP A 113 -9.92 12.73 6.03
N GLY A 114 -10.36 11.81 6.90
CA GLY A 114 -9.50 11.26 7.96
C GLY A 114 -8.24 10.55 7.45
N HIS A 115 -8.30 9.94 6.25
CA HIS A 115 -7.11 9.33 5.64
C HIS A 115 -6.12 10.38 5.15
N PHE A 116 -6.60 11.50 4.58
CA PHE A 116 -5.74 12.61 4.18
C PHE A 116 -5.01 13.20 5.38
N GLU A 117 -5.72 13.40 6.48
CA GLU A 117 -5.14 13.95 7.71
C GLU A 117 -4.13 12.98 8.34
N MET A 118 -4.44 11.68 8.34
CA MET A 118 -3.51 10.63 8.78
C MET A 118 -2.21 10.64 7.96
N ILE A 119 -2.30 10.72 6.64
CA ILE A 119 -1.15 10.78 5.73
C ILE A 119 -0.34 12.06 6.00
N ARG A 120 -1.02 13.22 6.02
CA ARG A 120 -0.40 14.52 6.26
C ARG A 120 0.37 14.55 7.57
N LEU A 121 -0.23 14.07 8.65
CA LEU A 121 0.38 14.02 9.97
C LEU A 121 1.57 13.05 10.00
N THR A 122 1.44 11.87 9.39
CA THR A 122 2.52 10.87 9.36
C THR A 122 3.74 11.41 8.62
N ILE A 123 3.54 12.04 7.45
CA ILE A 123 4.61 12.63 6.65
C ILE A 123 5.24 13.81 7.39
N ASN A 124 4.43 14.78 7.82
CA ASN A 124 4.94 15.99 8.45
C ASN A 124 5.67 15.73 9.78
N ARG A 125 5.39 14.61 10.47
CA ARG A 125 6.10 14.21 11.70
C ARG A 125 7.49 13.63 11.43
N ARG A 126 7.72 13.03 10.27
CA ARG A 126 8.98 12.36 9.92
C ARG A 126 9.80 13.11 8.88
N MET A 127 9.23 14.08 8.18
CA MET A 127 9.94 14.78 7.12
C MET A 127 10.84 15.89 7.67
N ASP A 128 12.04 15.97 7.09
CA ASP A 128 12.92 17.10 7.26
C ASP A 128 12.65 18.15 6.17
N THR A 129 12.15 19.31 6.59
CA THR A 129 11.68 20.39 5.68
C THR A 129 12.80 20.95 4.78
N LYS A 130 14.07 20.78 5.17
CA LYS A 130 15.25 21.28 4.44
C LYS A 130 15.73 20.36 3.32
N THR A 131 15.46 19.06 3.42
CA THR A 131 16.00 18.03 2.51
C THR A 131 14.91 17.34 1.71
N MET A 132 13.69 17.30 2.23
CA MET A 132 12.54 16.58 1.67
C MET A 132 11.42 17.54 1.28
N TRP A 133 10.59 17.12 0.33
CA TRP A 133 9.32 17.71 -0.01
C TRP A 133 8.27 16.63 -0.27
N ALA A 134 7.00 16.96 -0.05
CA ALA A 134 5.87 16.08 -0.29
C ALA A 134 4.71 16.87 -0.93
N LYS A 135 4.09 16.29 -1.95
CA LYS A 135 2.97 16.88 -2.69
C LYS A 135 1.82 15.89 -2.82
N TRP A 136 0.61 16.43 -2.78
CA TRP A 136 -0.60 15.68 -3.12
C TRP A 136 -0.69 15.50 -4.63
N ARG A 137 -0.98 14.27 -5.07
CA ARG A 137 -1.36 13.96 -6.45
C ARG A 137 -2.86 13.78 -6.65
N ILE A 138 -3.59 13.79 -5.54
CA ILE A 138 -5.02 13.62 -5.50
C ILE A 138 -5.69 14.90 -5.05
N GLU A 139 -6.91 15.10 -5.50
CA GLU A 139 -7.72 16.25 -5.14
C GLU A 139 -8.28 16.11 -3.72
N ALA A 140 -8.62 17.26 -3.13
CA ALA A 140 -9.35 17.31 -1.87
C ALA A 140 -10.72 16.61 -1.99
N PRO A 141 -11.31 16.14 -0.87
CA PRO A 141 -12.60 15.46 -0.89
C PRO A 141 -13.71 16.31 -1.53
N TYR A 142 -14.21 15.90 -2.69
CA TYR A 142 -15.22 16.63 -3.45
C TYR A 142 -16.53 15.87 -3.64
N LYS A 143 -16.51 14.53 -3.56
CA LYS A 143 -17.67 13.70 -3.89
C LYS A 143 -18.56 13.51 -2.66
N PRO A 144 -19.83 13.94 -2.69
CA PRO A 144 -20.72 13.83 -1.54
C PRO A 144 -21.22 12.39 -1.35
N ILE A 145 -21.13 11.87 -0.13
CA ILE A 145 -21.75 10.60 0.28
C ILE A 145 -22.95 10.90 1.17
N THR A 146 -24.13 10.43 0.74
CA THR A 146 -25.37 10.59 1.51
C THR A 146 -25.64 9.40 2.42
N LYS A 147 -26.11 9.67 3.63
CA LYS A 147 -26.52 8.66 4.62
C LYS A 147 -27.93 8.99 5.14
N LYS A 148 -28.77 7.97 5.32
CA LYS A 148 -30.04 8.12 6.05
C LYS A 148 -29.78 8.00 7.54
N GLY A 149 -30.58 8.68 8.36
CA GLY A 149 -30.53 8.52 9.81
C GLY A 149 -30.72 7.07 10.23
N GLN A 150 -30.10 6.70 11.35
CA GLN A 150 -30.24 5.35 11.91
C GLN A 150 -31.69 5.13 12.38
N GLY A 151 -32.29 3.99 12.05
CA GLY A 151 -33.66 3.64 12.46
C GLY A 151 -34.79 4.03 11.49
N HIS A 152 -34.49 4.71 10.38
CA HIS A 152 -35.50 4.96 9.35
C HIS A 152 -35.79 3.73 8.48
N ARG A 153 -37.05 3.61 8.02
CA ARG A 153 -37.47 2.59 7.04
C ARG A 153 -36.94 2.90 5.63
N MET A 154 -37.03 1.91 4.75
CA MET A 154 -36.80 2.09 3.31
C MET A 154 -37.86 3.03 2.70
N GLY A 155 -37.52 3.71 1.60
CA GLY A 155 -38.37 4.77 1.01
C GLY A 155 -38.12 6.17 1.61
N GLY A 156 -39.02 7.12 1.37
CA GLY A 156 -38.90 8.49 1.91
C GLY A 156 -37.80 9.36 1.28
N GLY A 157 -37.35 9.03 0.07
CA GLY A 157 -36.35 9.80 -0.67
C GLY A 157 -34.90 9.53 -0.25
N LYS A 158 -34.00 10.42 -0.69
CA LYS A 158 -32.55 10.33 -0.45
C LYS A 158 -32.17 11.03 0.87
N GLY A 159 -31.15 10.52 1.56
CA GLY A 159 -30.64 11.12 2.80
C GLY A 159 -29.91 12.45 2.58
N ALA A 160 -29.50 13.06 3.69
CA ALA A 160 -28.61 14.22 3.70
C ALA A 160 -27.15 13.80 3.38
N ILE A 161 -26.32 14.79 3.02
CA ILE A 161 -24.88 14.58 2.81
C ILE A 161 -24.21 14.41 4.17
N ASP A 162 -23.45 13.34 4.34
CA ASP A 162 -22.77 12.99 5.61
C ASP A 162 -21.29 13.41 5.57
N HIS A 163 -20.59 13.06 4.50
CA HIS A 163 -19.19 13.40 4.30
C HIS A 163 -18.80 13.43 2.83
N TYR A 164 -17.64 14.00 2.54
CA TYR A 164 -17.04 14.02 1.22
C TYR A 164 -15.91 13.00 1.12
N VAL A 165 -15.73 12.44 -0.08
CA VAL A 165 -14.68 11.47 -0.39
C VAL A 165 -14.00 11.81 -1.71
N THR A 166 -12.79 11.29 -1.89
CA THR A 166 -12.09 11.26 -3.18
C THR A 166 -12.03 9.83 -3.69
N PRO A 167 -12.59 9.52 -4.87
CA PRO A 167 -12.45 8.21 -5.50
C PRO A 167 -11.04 8.03 -6.07
N ILE A 168 -10.42 6.90 -5.76
CA ILE A 168 -9.10 6.50 -6.25
C ILE A 168 -9.27 5.25 -7.10
N LYS A 169 -8.71 5.30 -8.31
CA LYS A 169 -8.63 4.17 -9.24
C LYS A 169 -7.34 3.38 -9.00
N GLN A 170 -7.27 2.17 -9.54
CA GLN A 170 -6.06 1.37 -9.55
C GLN A 170 -4.93 2.07 -10.32
N ASP A 171 -3.69 1.86 -9.90
CA ASP A 171 -2.45 2.46 -10.40
C ASP A 171 -2.28 3.97 -10.18
N ARG A 172 -3.25 4.63 -9.53
CA ARG A 172 -3.15 6.05 -9.20
C ARG A 172 -2.10 6.31 -8.12
N ILE A 173 -1.26 7.31 -8.33
CA ILE A 173 -0.36 7.82 -7.29
C ILE A 173 -1.14 8.75 -6.34
N VAL A 174 -1.05 8.47 -5.05
CA VAL A 174 -1.78 9.19 -3.99
C VAL A 174 -0.98 10.38 -3.48
N VAL A 175 0.26 10.10 -3.07
CA VAL A 175 1.21 11.09 -2.58
C VAL A 175 2.53 10.89 -3.29
N GLU A 176 3.15 12.02 -3.59
CA GLU A 176 4.49 12.08 -4.15
C GLU A 176 5.43 12.71 -3.14
N MET A 177 6.62 12.14 -3.02
CA MET A 177 7.67 12.62 -2.14
C MET A 177 8.99 12.67 -2.90
N GLY A 178 9.78 13.68 -2.60
CA GLY A 178 11.12 13.81 -3.15
C GLY A 178 12.04 14.59 -2.23
N GLY A 179 13.30 14.73 -2.64
CA GLY A 179 14.35 15.35 -1.84
C GLY A 179 15.73 14.76 -2.12
N LYS A 180 16.71 15.24 -1.36
CA LYS A 180 18.10 14.74 -1.41
C LYS A 180 18.27 13.53 -0.49
N MET A 181 17.64 12.41 -0.83
CA MET A 181 17.66 11.21 0.01
C MET A 181 17.41 9.88 -0.73
N ASP A 182 17.85 8.81 -0.10
CA ASP A 182 17.65 7.44 -0.55
C ASP A 182 16.27 6.87 -0.20
N PHE A 183 15.84 5.91 -1.02
CA PHE A 183 14.57 5.21 -0.84
C PHE A 183 14.47 4.52 0.52
N GLU A 184 15.57 4.03 1.07
CA GLU A 184 15.60 3.34 2.37
C GLU A 184 15.09 4.21 3.53
N VAL A 185 15.34 5.53 3.45
CA VAL A 185 14.88 6.49 4.47
C VAL A 185 13.37 6.74 4.33
N VAL A 186 12.87 6.79 3.09
CA VAL A 186 11.46 7.07 2.76
C VAL A 186 10.57 5.86 2.96
N TYR A 187 11.09 4.67 2.64
CA TYR A 187 10.37 3.40 2.63
C TYR A 187 9.56 3.12 3.91
N PRO A 188 10.12 3.21 5.13
CA PRO A 188 9.35 2.93 6.34
C PRO A 188 8.17 3.90 6.55
N MET A 189 8.32 5.17 6.14
CA MET A 189 7.24 6.15 6.19
C MET A 189 6.12 5.82 5.21
N LEU A 190 6.46 5.57 3.95
CA LEU A 190 5.47 5.24 2.92
C LEU A 190 4.78 3.90 3.19
N ARG A 191 5.54 2.91 3.70
CA ARG A 191 4.99 1.59 4.09
C ARG A 191 3.96 1.70 5.20
N GLU A 192 4.23 2.51 6.23
CA GLU A 192 3.25 2.73 7.30
C GLU A 192 1.96 3.38 6.78
N ILE A 193 2.10 4.34 5.86
CA ILE A 193 0.94 4.99 5.23
C ILE A 193 0.15 3.98 4.39
N ALA A 194 0.84 3.19 3.56
CA ALA A 194 0.23 2.18 2.71
C ALA A 194 -0.61 1.18 3.50
N GLN A 195 -0.15 0.76 4.68
CA GLN A 195 -0.89 -0.16 5.57
C GLN A 195 -2.14 0.46 6.20
N LYS A 196 -2.21 1.79 6.32
CA LYS A 196 -3.36 2.50 6.92
C LYS A 196 -4.38 2.97 5.88
N LEU A 197 -4.08 2.84 4.59
CA LEU A 197 -5.01 3.18 3.52
C LEU A 197 -6.18 2.17 3.47
N PRO A 198 -7.37 2.61 3.04
CA PRO A 198 -8.54 1.73 2.95
C PRO A 198 -8.49 0.77 1.76
N PHE A 199 -7.40 0.78 0.99
CA PHE A 199 -7.14 -0.05 -0.19
C PHE A 199 -5.68 -0.48 -0.18
N GLU A 200 -5.36 -1.54 -0.93
CA GLU A 200 -4.00 -2.02 -1.09
C GLU A 200 -3.15 -0.99 -1.83
N ALA A 201 -1.99 -0.65 -1.27
CA ALA A 201 -1.07 0.32 -1.82
C ALA A 201 0.37 -0.15 -1.65
N LYS A 202 1.24 0.31 -2.55
CA LYS A 202 2.66 -0.03 -2.57
C LYS A 202 3.50 1.26 -2.55
N PRO A 203 4.54 1.35 -1.71
CA PRO A 203 5.56 2.39 -1.84
C PRO A 203 6.39 2.10 -3.10
N VAL A 204 6.58 3.10 -3.95
CA VAL A 204 7.26 2.96 -5.25
C VAL A 204 8.35 4.02 -5.40
N SER A 205 9.42 3.66 -6.09
CA SER A 205 10.40 4.58 -6.66
C SER A 205 10.28 4.62 -8.18
N GLN A 206 10.86 5.62 -8.84
CA GLN A 206 10.89 5.67 -10.30
C GLN A 206 11.56 4.44 -10.91
N GLU A 207 12.71 4.03 -10.35
CA GLU A 207 13.44 2.83 -10.80
C GLU A 207 12.56 1.57 -10.71
N MET A 208 11.81 1.41 -9.61
CA MET A 208 10.88 0.29 -9.45
C MET A 208 9.74 0.31 -10.48
N LEU A 209 9.22 1.48 -10.85
CA LEU A 209 8.18 1.59 -11.87
C LEU A 209 8.73 1.22 -13.25
N ASP A 210 9.92 1.71 -13.59
CA ASP A 210 10.58 1.40 -14.87
C ASP A 210 10.93 -0.10 -14.96
N GLU A 211 11.30 -0.73 -13.85
CA GLU A 211 11.51 -2.19 -13.74
C GLU A 211 10.19 -2.96 -13.90
N GLU A 212 9.13 -2.57 -13.20
CA GLU A 212 7.80 -3.18 -13.33
C GLU A 212 7.29 -3.14 -14.79
N GLU A 213 7.50 -2.03 -15.49
CA GLU A 213 7.13 -1.90 -16.91
C GLU A 213 7.96 -2.81 -17.82
N LYS A 214 9.28 -2.93 -17.57
CA LYS A 214 10.15 -3.85 -18.32
C LYS A 214 9.78 -5.30 -18.06
N GLU A 215 9.48 -5.64 -16.81
CA GLU A 215 9.03 -6.98 -16.42
C GLU A 215 7.66 -7.32 -17.00
N GLU A 216 6.73 -6.38 -17.10
CA GLU A 216 5.45 -6.59 -17.79
C GLU A 216 5.68 -6.87 -19.29
N LYS A 217 6.49 -6.05 -19.97
CA LYS A 217 6.83 -6.26 -21.40
C LYS A 217 7.53 -7.60 -21.63
N TRP A 218 8.52 -7.94 -20.80
CA TRP A 218 9.21 -9.21 -20.88
C TRP A 218 8.26 -10.39 -20.65
N ARG A 219 7.33 -10.30 -19.70
CA ARG A 219 6.30 -11.34 -19.48
C ARG A 219 5.35 -11.49 -20.65
N GLU A 220 4.98 -10.38 -21.31
CA GLU A 220 4.12 -10.39 -22.49
C GLU A 220 4.84 -11.03 -23.70
N GLU A 221 6.12 -10.70 -23.92
CA GLU A 221 6.95 -11.25 -25.01
C GLU A 221 7.30 -12.73 -24.79
N ASN A 222 7.61 -13.11 -23.54
CA ASN A 222 8.04 -14.47 -23.19
C ASN A 222 6.86 -15.40 -22.86
N ASN A 223 5.62 -14.93 -23.00
CA ASN A 223 4.43 -15.74 -22.74
C ASN A 223 4.41 -16.97 -23.66
N GLN A 224 4.59 -18.16 -23.08
CA GLN A 224 4.55 -19.44 -23.81
C GLN A 224 3.14 -19.84 -24.24
N ASN A 225 2.11 -19.30 -23.58
CA ASN A 225 0.73 -19.62 -23.91
C ASN A 225 0.31 -18.86 -25.17
N GLU A 226 -0.06 -19.61 -26.21
CA GLU A 226 -0.53 -19.10 -27.50
C GLU A 226 -1.81 -18.26 -27.38
N PHE A 227 -2.65 -18.55 -26.39
CA PHE A 227 -3.92 -17.85 -26.21
C PHE A 227 -3.81 -16.81 -25.09
N THR A 228 -3.70 -15.55 -25.49
CA THR A 228 -3.86 -14.44 -24.54
C THR A 228 -5.34 -14.17 -24.27
N PHE A 229 -5.65 -13.64 -23.09
CA PHE A 229 -7.02 -13.22 -22.79
C PHE A 229 -7.53 -12.16 -23.79
N GLU A 230 -6.63 -11.30 -24.24
CA GLU A 230 -6.90 -10.30 -25.27
C GLU A 230 -7.35 -10.94 -26.59
N ASP A 231 -6.66 -11.98 -27.05
CA ASP A 231 -7.02 -12.71 -28.26
C ASP A 231 -8.37 -13.40 -28.15
N VAL A 232 -8.62 -14.08 -27.02
CA VAL A 232 -9.88 -14.79 -26.76
C VAL A 232 -11.07 -13.83 -26.85
N VAL A 233 -10.94 -12.66 -26.22
CA VAL A 233 -11.98 -11.62 -26.21
C VAL A 233 -12.17 -11.01 -27.60
N LYS A 234 -11.09 -10.58 -28.26
CA LYS A 234 -11.15 -9.92 -29.57
C LYS A 234 -11.75 -10.81 -30.65
N LYS A 235 -11.38 -12.10 -30.64
CA LYS A 235 -11.90 -13.10 -31.59
C LYS A 235 -13.26 -13.66 -31.18
N ASN A 236 -13.81 -13.22 -30.03
CA ASN A 236 -15.05 -13.74 -29.44
C ASN A 236 -15.08 -15.28 -29.42
N MET A 237 -13.97 -15.90 -29.03
CA MET A 237 -13.83 -17.35 -29.03
C MET A 237 -14.87 -17.97 -28.09
N MET A 238 -15.48 -19.08 -28.51
CA MET A 238 -16.52 -19.79 -27.74
C MET A 238 -17.72 -18.91 -27.33
N GLY A 239 -17.94 -17.77 -28.00
CA GLY A 239 -18.99 -16.83 -27.65
C GLY A 239 -18.79 -16.17 -26.28
N CYS A 240 -17.54 -15.99 -25.83
CA CYS A 240 -17.20 -15.46 -24.51
C CYS A 240 -17.81 -14.08 -24.21
N SER A 241 -18.09 -13.26 -25.23
CA SER A 241 -18.75 -11.95 -25.09
C SER A 241 -20.12 -12.02 -24.40
N LYS A 242 -20.81 -13.17 -24.43
CA LYS A 242 -22.08 -13.38 -23.73
C LYS A 242 -21.93 -13.35 -22.21
N TYR A 243 -20.78 -13.77 -21.69
CA TYR A 243 -20.53 -13.95 -20.26
C TYR A 243 -19.64 -12.85 -19.67
N ILE A 244 -18.86 -12.18 -20.53
CA ILE A 244 -17.89 -11.16 -20.13
C ILE A 244 -18.56 -9.78 -20.08
N SER A 245 -18.21 -8.99 -19.06
CA SER A 245 -18.65 -7.59 -18.96
C SER A 245 -17.97 -6.74 -20.03
N LYS A 246 -18.67 -5.70 -20.51
CA LYS A 246 -18.10 -4.71 -21.45
C LYS A 246 -16.74 -4.16 -20.99
N TYR A 247 -16.54 -4.00 -19.69
CA TYR A 247 -15.31 -3.46 -19.11
C TYR A 247 -14.16 -4.46 -19.10
N ASP A 248 -14.46 -5.72 -18.83
CA ASP A 248 -13.47 -6.80 -18.85
C ASP A 248 -13.00 -7.04 -20.28
N SER A 249 -13.89 -6.84 -21.26
CA SER A 249 -13.53 -6.82 -22.68
C SER A 249 -12.67 -5.62 -23.07
N GLN A 250 -12.79 -4.49 -22.37
CA GLN A 250 -12.01 -3.28 -22.65
C GLN A 250 -10.59 -3.36 -22.06
N TRP A 251 -10.44 -3.95 -20.89
CA TRP A 251 -9.16 -4.01 -20.18
C TRP A 251 -8.62 -5.42 -19.98
N PHE A 252 -9.14 -6.38 -20.74
CA PHE A 252 -8.65 -7.75 -20.82
C PHE A 252 -8.48 -8.43 -19.45
N ALA A 253 -9.46 -8.23 -18.56
CA ALA A 253 -9.47 -8.73 -17.20
C ALA A 253 -8.25 -8.36 -16.32
N LYS A 254 -7.44 -7.36 -16.70
CA LYS A 254 -6.34 -6.83 -15.88
C LYS A 254 -6.84 -6.12 -14.61
N TYR A 255 -8.10 -5.65 -14.62
CA TYR A 255 -8.71 -4.88 -13.53
C TYR A 255 -10.03 -5.53 -13.11
N LYS A 256 -10.29 -5.59 -11.80
CA LYS A 256 -11.50 -6.21 -11.23
C LYS A 256 -12.23 -5.27 -10.27
#